data_AF-B5JG41-F1
#
_entry.id   AF-B5JG41-F1
#
_cell.length_a   1.000
_cell.length_b   1.000
_cell.length_c   1.000
_cell.angle_alpha   90.00
_cell.angle_beta   90.00
_cell.angle_gamma   90.00
#
_symmetry.space_group_name_H-M   'P 1'
#
loop_
_entity.id
_entity.type
_entity.pdbx_description
1 polymer ?
#
loop_
_entity_poly.entity_id
_entity_poly.type
_entity_poly.pdbx_seq_one_letter_code
_entity_poly.pdbx_strand_id
1 'polypeptide(L)'
;MSRTSGKVSGLVSFLSLMSGGSLVLFGGGSLLISGFAGALAGALVGLALLGHGFFELKQRKLFLGDPSVGVARKLAWNQGALAGSVILYLGWQARSIDRAVISAMLNRDPLESLLAQMPPGTAEQINAELPRLLVAFYSLAALLVLAGCLGMAFMYLRSAAETER
;
A
#
# COMPACT_ATOMS: atom_id res chain seq x y z
N MET A 1 29.10 17.54 -27.39
CA MET A 1 27.72 17.00 -27.41
C MET A 1 27.02 17.44 -26.14
N SER A 2 26.18 18.46 -26.23
CA SER A 2 25.40 18.97 -25.10
C SER A 2 24.25 18.00 -24.83
N ARG A 3 24.34 17.21 -23.76
CA ARG A 3 23.18 16.47 -23.24
C ARG A 3 22.18 17.51 -22.76
N THR A 4 21.10 17.70 -23.50
CA THR A 4 19.91 18.36 -22.98
C THR A 4 19.47 17.57 -21.76
N SER A 5 19.72 18.11 -20.57
CA SER A 5 19.26 17.56 -19.30
C SER A 5 17.73 17.53 -19.33
N GLY A 6 17.14 16.41 -19.76
CA GLY A 6 15.70 16.18 -19.68
C GLY A 6 15.28 16.34 -18.23
N LYS A 7 14.49 17.37 -17.94
CA LYS A 7 14.00 17.60 -16.59
C LYS A 7 12.87 16.62 -16.32
N VAL A 8 13.00 15.84 -15.24
CA VAL A 8 11.90 15.01 -14.74
C VAL A 8 10.69 15.92 -14.45
N SER A 9 9.52 15.51 -14.93
CA SER A 9 8.27 16.24 -14.70
C SER A 9 8.02 16.49 -13.21
N GLY A 10 7.53 17.70 -12.88
CA GLY A 10 7.13 18.05 -11.52
C GLY A 10 6.10 17.08 -10.93
N LEU A 11 5.22 16.52 -11.78
CA LEU A 11 4.24 15.51 -11.37
C LEU A 11 4.91 14.22 -10.89
N VAL A 12 5.89 13.70 -11.65
CA VAL A 12 6.62 12.47 -11.28
C VAL A 12 7.39 12.69 -9.98
N SER A 13 8.02 13.86 -9.84
CA SER A 13 8.74 14.24 -8.63
C SER A 13 7.83 14.29 -7.40
N PHE A 14 6.63 14.87 -7.54
CA PHE A 14 5.63 14.97 -6.48
C PHE A 14 5.04 13.62 -6.11
N LEU A 15 4.58 12.84 -7.09
CA LEU A 15 4.01 11.51 -6.85
C LEU A 15 5.02 10.55 -6.23
N SER A 16 6.29 10.61 -6.67
CA SER A 16 7.39 9.84 -6.08
C SER A 16 7.64 10.23 -4.61
N LEU A 17 7.57 11.53 -4.29
CA LEU A 17 7.71 12.00 -2.92
C LEU A 17 6.54 11.53 -2.05
N MET A 18 5.30 11.63 -2.57
CA MET A 18 4.10 11.18 -1.87
C MET A 18 4.12 9.67 -1.64
N SER A 19 4.52 8.88 -2.65
CA SER A 19 4.67 7.43 -2.53
C SER A 19 5.72 7.07 -1.48
N GLY A 20 6.97 7.52 -1.62
CA GLY A 20 8.02 7.20 -0.66
C GLY A 20 7.76 7.76 0.74
N GLY A 21 7.27 9.00 0.84
CA GLY A 21 6.96 9.66 2.10
C GLY A 21 5.82 9.00 2.86
N SER A 22 4.73 8.64 2.18
CA SER A 22 3.61 7.93 2.82
C SER A 22 4.04 6.56 3.35
N LEU A 23 4.86 5.82 2.59
CA LEU A 23 5.40 4.53 3.05
C LEU A 23 6.26 4.68 4.31
N VAL A 24 7.09 5.71 4.38
CA VAL A 24 7.89 5.99 5.59
C VAL A 24 6.99 6.36 6.77
N LEU A 25 5.99 7.22 6.56
CA LEU A 25 5.06 7.65 7.61
C LEU A 25 4.23 6.48 8.14
N PHE A 26 3.60 5.71 7.26
CA PHE A 26 2.79 4.55 7.65
C PHE A 26 3.67 3.43 8.24
N GLY A 27 4.85 3.18 7.69
CA GLY A 27 5.80 2.21 8.24
C GLY A 27 6.27 2.60 9.65
N GLY A 28 6.62 3.86 9.86
CA GLY A 28 7.00 4.39 11.16
C GLY A 28 5.86 4.35 12.17
N GLY A 29 4.67 4.81 11.80
CA GLY A 29 3.48 4.73 12.65
C GLY A 29 3.11 3.29 13.02
N SER A 30 3.15 2.38 12.04
CA SER A 30 2.91 0.95 12.26
C SER A 30 3.92 0.35 13.24
N LEU A 31 5.20 0.70 13.15
CA LEU A 31 6.22 0.25 14.10
C LEU A 31 6.00 0.78 15.51
N LEU A 32 5.65 2.06 15.65
CA LEU A 32 5.37 2.65 16.96
C LEU A 32 4.20 1.95 17.65
N ILE A 33 3.08 1.77 16.93
CA ILE A 33 1.90 1.08 17.46
C ILE A 33 2.23 -0.37 17.79
N SER A 34 2.96 -1.05 16.90
CA SER A 34 3.31 -2.47 17.08
C SER A 34 4.28 -2.69 18.24
N GLY A 35 5.21 -1.76 18.45
CA GLY A 35 6.11 -1.76 19.59
C GLY A 35 5.37 -1.61 20.91
N PHE A 36 4.34 -0.75 20.95
CA PHE A 36 3.49 -0.60 22.13
C PHE A 36 2.59 -1.83 22.37
N ALA A 37 2.02 -2.40 21.30
CA ALA A 37 1.08 -3.52 21.38
C ALA A 37 1.74 -4.91 21.45
N GLY A 38 3.08 -5.00 21.35
CA GLY A 38 3.80 -6.28 21.25
C GLY A 38 3.45 -7.10 19.99
N ALA A 39 2.99 -6.44 18.92
CA ALA A 39 2.44 -7.09 17.74
C ALA A 39 3.52 -7.31 16.65
N LEU A 40 4.17 -8.47 16.67
CA LEU A 40 5.24 -8.80 15.72
C LEU A 40 4.82 -8.64 14.24
N ALA A 41 3.61 -9.08 13.89
CA ALA A 41 3.11 -8.95 12.52
C ALA A 41 3.07 -7.49 12.04
N GLY A 42 2.60 -6.58 12.90
CA GLY A 42 2.58 -5.15 12.60
C GLY A 42 4.00 -4.58 12.50
N ALA A 43 4.93 -5.02 13.34
CA ALA A 43 6.33 -4.60 13.26
C ALA A 43 6.99 -5.03 11.93
N LEU A 44 6.74 -6.26 11.46
CA LEU A 44 7.25 -6.75 10.19
C LEU A 44 6.68 -5.98 8.99
N VAL A 45 5.38 -5.69 9.00
CA VAL A 45 4.74 -4.86 7.97
C VAL A 45 5.33 -3.45 7.99
N GLY A 46 5.48 -2.85 9.17
CA GLY A 46 6.07 -1.53 9.33
C GLY A 46 7.51 -1.44 8.80
N LEU A 47 8.35 -2.45 9.09
CA LEU A 47 9.71 -2.55 8.56
C LEU A 47 9.72 -2.67 7.02
N ALA A 48 8.82 -3.46 6.45
CA ALA A 48 8.72 -3.61 5.00
C ALA A 48 8.33 -2.28 4.33
N LEU A 49 7.33 -1.57 4.87
CA LEU A 49 6.92 -0.25 4.37
C LEU A 49 8.06 0.77 4.48
N LEU A 50 8.78 0.80 5.60
CA LEU A 50 9.96 1.65 5.75
C LEU A 50 11.03 1.32 4.72
N GLY A 51 11.34 0.04 4.50
CA GLY A 51 12.31 -0.41 3.53
C GLY A 51 11.99 0.09 2.11
N HIS A 52 10.75 -0.12 1.67
CA HIS A 52 10.27 0.39 0.37
C HIS A 52 10.30 1.91 0.30
N GLY A 53 9.85 2.60 1.35
CA GLY A 53 9.82 4.07 1.41
C GLY A 53 11.21 4.70 1.38
N PHE A 54 12.15 4.22 2.18
CA PHE A 54 13.53 4.70 2.17
C PHE A 54 14.23 4.41 0.84
N PHE A 55 14.02 3.24 0.27
CA PHE A 55 14.56 2.91 -1.04
C PHE A 55 14.02 3.86 -2.11
N GLU A 56 12.70 4.08 -2.14
CA GLU A 56 12.05 5.00 -3.07
C GLU A 56 12.63 6.41 -2.96
N LEU A 57 12.70 6.97 -1.75
CA LEU A 57 13.21 8.33 -1.52
C LEU A 57 14.69 8.47 -1.91
N LYS A 58 15.50 7.45 -1.62
CA LYS A 58 16.92 7.43 -2.01
C LYS A 58 17.09 7.38 -3.52
N GLN A 59 16.38 6.48 -4.20
CA GLN A 59 16.48 6.35 -5.66
C GLN A 59 15.84 7.55 -6.36
N ARG A 60 14.76 8.14 -5.82
CA ARG A 60 14.16 9.38 -6.31
C ARG A 60 15.19 10.50 -6.36
N LYS A 61 15.99 10.68 -5.29
CA LYS A 61 17.02 11.72 -5.26
C LYS A 61 18.05 11.53 -6.39
N LEU A 62 18.45 10.28 -6.65
CA LEU A 62 19.34 9.95 -7.77
C LEU A 62 18.65 10.22 -9.11
N PHE A 63 17.40 9.79 -9.28
CA PHE A 63 16.64 9.94 -10.50
C PHE A 63 16.39 11.39 -10.90
N LEU A 64 16.13 12.26 -9.92
CA LEU A 64 15.95 13.70 -10.16
C LEU A 64 17.25 14.41 -10.53
N GLY A 65 18.41 13.87 -10.13
CA GLY A 65 19.73 14.40 -10.50
C GLY A 65 20.25 13.86 -11.82
N ASP A 66 20.01 12.57 -12.09
CA ASP A 66 20.37 11.86 -13.32
C ASP A 66 19.28 10.83 -13.66
N PRO A 67 18.33 11.18 -14.55
CA PRO A 67 17.17 10.34 -14.88
C PRO A 67 17.53 9.19 -15.83
N SER A 68 18.58 8.44 -15.51
CA SER A 68 19.02 7.29 -16.30
C SER A 68 18.01 6.13 -16.21
N VAL A 69 17.93 5.35 -17.29
CA VAL A 69 17.09 4.13 -17.36
C VAL A 69 17.43 3.14 -16.23
N GLY A 70 18.69 3.08 -15.81
CA GLY A 70 19.11 2.22 -14.70
C GLY A 70 18.45 2.57 -13.37
N VAL A 71 18.34 3.86 -13.03
CA VAL A 71 17.68 4.31 -11.80
C VAL A 71 16.16 4.17 -11.93
N ALA A 72 15.58 4.50 -13.09
CA ALA A 72 14.16 4.30 -13.34
C ALA A 72 13.72 2.84 -13.21
N ARG A 73 14.53 1.89 -13.69
CA ARG A 73 14.27 0.45 -13.50
C ARG A 73 14.25 0.08 -12.02
N LYS A 74 15.18 0.59 -11.21
CA LYS A 74 15.19 0.31 -9.76
C LYS A 74 13.91 0.79 -9.08
N LEU A 75 13.47 2.02 -9.40
CA LEU A 75 12.22 2.58 -8.89
C LEU A 75 11.00 1.77 -9.36
N ALA A 76 10.94 1.41 -10.64
CA ALA A 76 9.87 0.57 -11.19
C ALA A 76 9.82 -0.82 -10.53
N TRP A 77 10.97 -1.44 -10.27
CA TRP A 77 11.05 -2.72 -9.57
C TRP A 77 10.60 -2.60 -8.11
N ASN A 78 10.94 -1.51 -7.43
CA ASN A 78 10.46 -1.24 -6.08
C ASN A 78 8.92 -1.16 -6.03
N GLN A 79 8.32 -0.44 -6.97
CA GLN A 79 6.86 -0.34 -7.10
C GLN A 79 6.22 -1.69 -7.44
N GLY A 80 6.82 -2.47 -8.35
CA GLY A 80 6.34 -3.82 -8.66
C GLY A 80 6.41 -4.78 -7.47
N ALA A 81 7.51 -4.74 -6.72
CA ALA A 81 7.70 -5.54 -5.51
C ALA A 81 6.72 -5.13 -4.39
N LEU A 82 6.48 -3.82 -4.22
CA LEU A 82 5.49 -3.30 -3.29
C LEU A 82 4.08 -3.79 -3.67
N ALA A 83 3.69 -3.67 -4.94
CA ALA A 83 2.41 -4.15 -5.43
C ALA A 83 2.23 -5.65 -5.17
N GLY A 84 3.22 -6.47 -5.54
CA GLY A 84 3.20 -7.91 -5.31
C GLY A 84 3.04 -8.25 -3.83
N SER A 85 3.80 -7.60 -2.96
CA SER A 85 3.75 -7.82 -1.52
C SER A 85 2.39 -7.47 -0.92
N VAL A 86 1.82 -6.32 -1.30
CA VAL A 86 0.52 -5.88 -0.82
C VAL A 86 -0.60 -6.76 -1.37
N ILE A 87 -0.55 -7.17 -2.64
CA ILE A 87 -1.56 -8.08 -3.22
C ILE A 87 -1.53 -9.45 -2.54
N LEU A 88 -0.34 -10.00 -2.28
CA LEU A 88 -0.21 -11.26 -1.55
C LEU A 88 -0.78 -11.14 -0.14
N TYR A 89 -0.48 -10.04 0.56
CA TYR A 89 -1.03 -9.78 1.88
C TYR A 89 -2.56 -9.64 1.87
N LEU A 90 -3.12 -8.83 0.96
CA LEU A 90 -4.57 -8.63 0.84
C LEU A 90 -5.29 -9.90 0.40
N GLY A 91 -4.68 -10.67 -0.51
CA GLY A 91 -5.21 -11.97 -0.94
C GLY A 91 -5.20 -13.00 0.20
N TRP A 92 -4.15 -13.00 1.03
CA TRP A 92 -4.11 -13.81 2.24
C TRP A 92 -5.17 -13.37 3.25
N GLN A 93 -5.37 -12.06 3.47
CA GLN A 93 -6.43 -11.55 4.34
C GLN A 93 -7.81 -11.96 3.83
N ALA A 94 -8.10 -11.77 2.54
CA ALA A 94 -9.37 -12.16 1.93
C ALA A 94 -9.65 -13.66 2.06
N ARG A 95 -8.61 -14.51 1.91
CA ARG A 95 -8.73 -15.96 2.08
C ARG A 95 -8.91 -16.37 3.55
N SER A 96 -8.33 -15.61 4.47
CA SER A 96 -8.35 -15.91 5.91
C SER A 96 -9.60 -15.37 6.62
N ILE A 97 -10.52 -14.73 5.89
CA ILE A 97 -11.83 -14.34 6.41
C ILE A 97 -12.61 -15.60 6.80
N ASP A 98 -12.77 -15.79 8.11
CA ASP A 98 -13.62 -16.82 8.68
C ASP A 98 -14.92 -16.20 9.20
N ARG A 99 -16.05 -16.70 8.69
CA ARG A 99 -17.39 -16.25 9.10
C ARG A 99 -17.64 -16.50 10.60
N ALA A 100 -17.12 -17.60 11.14
CA ALA A 100 -17.26 -17.92 12.55
C ALA A 100 -16.51 -16.92 13.43
N VAL A 101 -15.30 -16.52 13.01
CA VAL A 101 -14.50 -15.51 13.71
C VAL A 101 -15.15 -14.13 13.63
N ILE A 102 -15.67 -13.73 12.46
CA ILE A 102 -16.40 -12.46 12.30
C ILE A 102 -17.63 -12.43 13.21
N SER A 103 -18.44 -13.49 13.19
CA SER A 103 -19.61 -13.61 14.05
C SER A 103 -19.23 -13.52 15.53
N ALA A 104 -18.17 -14.22 15.94
CA ALA A 104 -17.66 -14.15 17.31
C ALA A 104 -17.11 -12.77 17.68
N MET A 105 -16.56 -12.00 16.73
CA MET A 105 -16.11 -10.62 16.97
C MET A 105 -17.28 -9.64 17.10
N LEU A 106 -18.35 -9.82 16.30
CA LEU A 106 -19.56 -8.99 16.38
C LEU A 106 -20.29 -9.20 17.70
N ASN A 107 -20.27 -10.43 18.22
CA ASN A 107 -20.86 -10.81 19.53
C ASN A 107 -19.90 -10.61 20.71
N ARG A 108 -18.96 -9.66 20.60
CA ARG A 108 -18.11 -9.23 21.72
C ARG A 108 -18.37 -7.77 22.00
N ASP A 109 -18.36 -7.41 23.28
CA ASP A 109 -18.36 -6.00 23.67
C ASP A 109 -17.14 -5.25 23.11
N PRO A 110 -17.31 -3.98 22.67
CA PRO A 110 -18.54 -3.18 22.75
C PRO A 110 -19.51 -3.38 21.56
N LEU A 111 -19.15 -4.18 20.56
CA LEU A 111 -19.92 -4.31 19.33
C LEU A 111 -21.28 -4.97 19.57
N GLU A 112 -21.35 -5.95 20.47
CA GLU A 112 -22.60 -6.60 20.87
C GLU A 112 -23.61 -5.58 21.40
N SER A 113 -23.18 -4.73 22.34
CA SER A 113 -24.02 -3.67 22.91
C SER A 113 -24.50 -2.63 21.88
N LEU A 114 -23.73 -2.39 20.81
CA LEU A 114 -24.12 -1.50 19.72
C LEU A 114 -25.11 -2.18 18.77
N LEU A 115 -24.91 -3.46 18.46
CA LEU A 115 -25.81 -4.24 17.62
C LEU A 115 -27.18 -4.44 18.30
N ALA A 116 -27.21 -4.59 19.62
CA ALA A 116 -28.44 -4.70 20.40
C ALA A 116 -29.32 -3.44 20.36
N GLN A 117 -28.74 -2.27 20.06
CA GLN A 117 -29.48 -1.01 19.90
C GLN A 117 -30.05 -0.81 18.49
N MET A 118 -29.69 -1.68 17.54
CA MET A 118 -30.16 -1.61 16.16
C MET A 118 -31.55 -2.25 16.00
N PRO A 119 -32.28 -1.93 14.92
CA PRO A 119 -33.55 -2.57 14.60
C PRO A 119 -33.44 -4.11 14.52
N PRO A 120 -34.53 -4.84 14.85
CA PRO A 120 -34.54 -6.30 14.76
C PRO A 120 -34.22 -6.76 13.33
N GLY A 121 -33.37 -7.79 13.22
CA GLY A 121 -32.90 -8.34 11.93
C GLY A 121 -31.68 -7.63 11.32
N THR A 122 -31.30 -6.43 11.77
CA THR A 122 -30.12 -5.72 11.23
C THR A 122 -28.81 -6.43 11.58
N ALA A 123 -28.67 -6.97 12.80
CA ALA A 123 -27.46 -7.70 13.19
C ALA A 123 -27.24 -8.98 12.37
N GLU A 124 -28.31 -9.72 12.06
CA GLU A 124 -28.26 -10.90 11.19
C GLU A 124 -27.86 -10.53 9.77
N GLN A 125 -28.43 -9.43 9.24
CA GLN A 125 -28.08 -8.93 7.90
C GLN A 125 -26.61 -8.50 7.83
N ILE A 126 -26.10 -7.80 8.85
CA ILE A 126 -24.69 -7.41 8.93
C ILE A 126 -23.81 -8.66 8.95
N ASN A 127 -24.11 -9.66 9.79
CA ASN A 127 -23.32 -10.88 9.88
C ASN A 127 -23.31 -11.68 8.56
N ALA A 128 -24.43 -11.67 7.83
CA ALA A 128 -24.54 -12.34 6.54
C ALA A 128 -23.72 -11.66 5.43
N GLU A 129 -23.73 -10.32 5.37
CA GLU A 129 -23.11 -9.54 4.29
C GLU A 129 -21.65 -9.14 4.56
N LEU A 130 -21.26 -8.99 5.83
CA LEU A 130 -19.94 -8.48 6.22
C LEU A 130 -18.77 -9.27 5.61
N PRO A 131 -18.77 -10.63 5.57
CA PRO A 131 -17.70 -11.37 4.91
C PRO A 131 -17.56 -11.01 3.42
N ARG A 132 -18.67 -10.84 2.71
CA ARG A 132 -18.67 -10.45 1.30
C ARG A 132 -18.15 -9.03 1.12
N LEU A 133 -18.56 -8.10 1.98
CA LEU A 133 -18.08 -6.72 1.96
C LEU A 133 -16.57 -6.64 2.24
N LEU A 134 -16.05 -7.44 3.17
CA LEU A 134 -14.60 -7.50 3.46
C LEU A 134 -13.80 -8.05 2.28
N VAL A 135 -14.27 -9.12 1.63
CA VAL A 135 -13.64 -9.64 0.40
C VAL A 135 -13.65 -8.58 -0.71
N ALA A 136 -14.79 -7.91 -0.91
CA ALA A 136 -14.91 -6.84 -1.90
C ALA A 136 -13.96 -5.67 -1.60
N PHE A 137 -13.86 -5.28 -0.33
CA PHE A 137 -12.93 -4.26 0.14
C PHE A 137 -11.47 -4.62 -0.15
N TYR A 138 -11.02 -5.82 0.23
CA TYR A 138 -9.64 -6.26 -0.03
C TYR A 138 -9.35 -6.38 -1.53
N SER A 139 -10.33 -6.81 -2.32
CA SER A 139 -10.19 -6.91 -3.77
C SER A 139 -10.04 -5.52 -4.41
N LEU A 140 -10.87 -4.56 -4.00
CA LEU A 140 -10.76 -3.18 -4.48
C LEU A 140 -9.43 -2.55 -4.07
N ALA A 141 -9.01 -2.74 -2.82
CA ALA A 141 -7.72 -2.27 -2.33
C ALA A 141 -6.55 -2.85 -3.17
N ALA A 142 -6.59 -4.15 -3.50
CA ALA A 142 -5.58 -4.79 -4.33
C ALA A 142 -5.51 -4.18 -5.74
N LEU A 143 -6.67 -3.90 -6.36
CA LEU A 143 -6.75 -3.25 -7.66
C LEU A 143 -6.19 -1.82 -7.64
N LEU A 144 -6.53 -1.03 -6.61
CA LEU A 144 -6.04 0.34 -6.46
C LEU A 144 -4.53 0.37 -6.27
N VAL A 145 -3.98 -0.54 -5.46
CA VAL A 145 -2.53 -0.66 -5.25
C VAL A 145 -1.83 -1.07 -6.55
N LEU A 146 -2.36 -2.05 -7.28
CA LEU A 146 -1.82 -2.47 -8.56
C LEU A 146 -1.80 -1.31 -9.55
N ALA A 147 -2.91 -0.59 -9.69
CA ALA A 147 -3.00 0.57 -10.58
C ALA A 147 -2.01 1.68 -10.20
N GLY A 148 -1.92 2.02 -8.91
CA GLY A 148 -1.02 3.05 -8.41
C GLY A 148 0.46 2.70 -8.62
N CYS A 149 0.86 1.48 -8.24
CA CYS A 149 2.24 1.04 -8.34
C CYS A 149 2.68 0.85 -9.80
N LEU A 150 1.86 0.19 -10.64
CA LEU A 150 2.18 0.02 -12.05
C LEU A 150 2.16 1.35 -12.81
N GLY A 151 1.24 2.25 -12.46
CA GLY A 151 1.22 3.62 -12.99
C GLY A 151 2.52 4.36 -12.68
N MET A 152 2.98 4.33 -11.43
CA MET A 152 4.25 4.94 -11.04
C MET A 152 5.46 4.28 -11.72
N ALA A 153 5.50 2.95 -11.78
CA ALA A 153 6.56 2.21 -12.48
C ALA A 153 6.64 2.61 -13.96
N PHE A 154 5.50 2.71 -14.64
CA PHE A 154 5.41 3.16 -16.01
C PHE A 154 5.90 4.60 -16.17
N MET A 155 5.50 5.50 -15.28
CA MET A 155 5.94 6.90 -15.30
C MET A 155 7.45 7.04 -15.15
N TYR A 156 8.10 6.27 -14.26
CA TYR A 156 9.55 6.29 -14.13
C TYR A 156 10.26 5.86 -15.41
N LEU A 157 9.85 4.74 -15.99
CA LEU A 157 10.45 4.21 -17.22
C LEU A 157 10.25 5.17 -18.40
N ARG A 158 9.05 5.75 -18.51
CA ARG A 158 8.73 6.73 -19.54
C ARG A 158 9.59 7.99 -19.42
N SER A 159 9.70 8.56 -18.22
CA SER A 159 10.50 9.79 -18.02
C SER A 159 11.99 9.58 -18.30
N ALA A 160 12.53 8.39 -18.02
CA ALA A 160 13.90 8.05 -18.40
C ALA A 160 14.06 7.95 -19.93
N ALA A 161 13.13 7.25 -20.60
CA ALA A 161 13.16 7.10 -22.06
C ALA A 161 13.01 8.44 -22.80
N GLU A 162 12.24 9.39 -22.25
CA GLU A 162 12.09 10.74 -22.80
C GLU A 162 13.36 11.59 -22.61
N THR A 163 14.21 11.28 -21.62
CA THR A 163 15.45 12.02 -21.36
C THR A 163 16.64 11.51 -22.17
N GLU A 164 16.58 10.28 -22.68
CA GLU A 164 17.61 9.69 -23.55
C GLU A 164 17.45 10.02 -25.05
N ARG A 165 16.31 10.63 -25.43
CA ARG A 165 16.03 11.11 -26.80
C ARG A 165 16.50 12.55 -27.00
#